data_AF-A0A7Y7L821-F1
#
_entry.id   AF-A0A7Y7L821-F1
#
_cell.length_a   1.000
_cell.length_b   1.000
_cell.length_c   1.000
_cell.angle_alpha   90.00
_cell.angle_beta   90.00
_cell.angle_gamma   90.00
#
_symmetry.space_group_name_H-M   'P 1'
#
loop_
_entity.id
_entity.type
_entity.pdbx_description
1 polymer ?
#
loop_
_entity_poly.entity_id
_entity_poly.type
_entity_poly.pdbx_seq_one_letter_code
_entity_poly.pdbx_strand_id
1 'polypeptide(L)' 'MEAHHENRVYYFHLKSRKENEIKITMYGTLYTFIKSGETWINNPSNVMEMKKGLIAAVMVAIGEI' A
#
# COMPACT_ATOMS: atom_id res chain seq x y z
N MET A 1 -2.32 0.57 -11.52
CA MET A 1 -0.92 0.44 -11.05
C MET A 1 -0.71 -1.01 -10.66
N GLU A 2 0.54 -1.47 -10.63
CA GLU A 2 0.86 -2.86 -10.29
C GLU A 2 2.00 -2.92 -9.28
N ALA A 3 1.89 -3.82 -8.31
CA ALA A 3 2.92 -4.12 -7.32
C ALA A 3 3.39 -5.55 -7.51
N HIS A 4 4.70 -5.74 -7.58
CA HIS A 4 5.32 -7.05 -7.77
C HIS A 4 5.82 -7.54 -6.42
N HIS A 5 5.26 -8.62 -5.91
CA HIS A 5 5.65 -9.18 -4.62
C HIS A 5 5.66 -10.70 -4.68
N GLU A 6 6.81 -11.28 -4.31
CA GLU A 6 7.11 -12.70 -4.51
C GLU A 6 6.94 -13.09 -5.99
N ASN A 7 6.15 -14.12 -6.29
CA ASN A 7 5.88 -14.60 -7.64
C ASN A 7 4.51 -14.12 -8.16
N ARG A 8 4.00 -12.98 -7.68
CA ARG A 8 2.67 -12.46 -8.01
C ARG A 8 2.68 -10.96 -8.34
N VAL A 9 1.80 -10.59 -9.25
CA VAL A 9 1.50 -9.20 -9.61
C VAL A 9 0.15 -8.82 -9.00
N TYR A 10 0.12 -7.71 -8.28
CA TYR A 10 -1.05 -7.19 -7.61
C TYR A 10 -1.49 -5.88 -8.25
N TYR A 11 -2.70 -5.83 -8.79
CA TYR A 11 -3.23 -4.62 -9.42
C TYR A 11 -4.00 -3.76 -8.43
N PHE A 12 -3.72 -2.47 -8.41
CA PHE A 12 -4.36 -1.51 -7.51
C PHE A 12 -4.53 -0.13 -8.15
N HIS A 13 -5.37 0.68 -7.51
CA HIS A 13 -5.61 2.08 -7.86
C HIS A 13 -5.27 2.97 -6.67
N LEU A 14 -4.46 4.01 -6.89
CA LEU A 14 -4.26 5.07 -5.92
C LEU A 14 -5.57 5.88 -5.76
N LYS A 15 -5.99 6.12 -4.51
CA LYS A 15 -7.18 6.90 -4.18
C LYS A 15 -6.85 8.23 -3.53
N SER A 16 -5.84 8.25 -2.65
CA SER A 16 -5.38 9.47 -1.99
C SER A 16 -3.91 9.34 -1.66
N ARG A 17 -3.17 10.44 -1.79
CA ARG A 17 -1.75 10.58 -1.41
C ARG A 17 -1.60 11.83 -0.56
N LYS A 18 -1.20 11.66 0.69
CA LYS A 18 -0.86 12.71 1.65
C LYS A 18 0.49 12.36 2.27
N GLU A 19 1.13 13.35 2.88
CA GLU A 19 2.48 13.23 3.45
C GLU A 19 2.65 12.03 4.39
N ASN A 20 1.65 11.75 5.24
CA ASN A 20 1.68 10.69 6.25
C ASN A 20 0.61 9.60 6.03
N GLU A 21 -0.12 9.66 4.92
CA GLU A 21 -1.25 8.75 4.65
C GLU A 21 -1.40 8.49 3.15
N ILE A 22 -1.42 7.21 2.76
CA ILE A 22 -1.72 6.77 1.39
C ILE A 22 -2.92 5.84 1.42
N LYS A 23 -3.84 6.00 0.48
CA LYS A 23 -5.00 5.12 0.30
C LYS A 23 -4.98 4.51 -1.08
N ILE A 24 -5.13 3.19 -1.15
CA ILE A 24 -5.28 2.46 -2.40
C ILE A 24 -6.55 1.62 -2.37
N THR A 25 -7.06 1.27 -3.54
CA THR A 25 -8.03 0.19 -3.69
C THR A 25 -7.40 -0.97 -4.44
N MET A 26 -7.47 -2.17 -3.88
CA MET A 26 -6.99 -3.41 -4.47
C MET A 26 -8.11 -4.45 -4.39
N TYR A 27 -8.56 -4.97 -5.54
CA TYR A 27 -9.64 -5.96 -5.64
C TYR A 27 -10.93 -5.58 -4.88
N GLY A 28 -11.32 -4.30 -4.92
CA GLY A 28 -12.50 -3.77 -4.24
C GLY A 28 -12.29 -3.44 -2.75
N THR A 29 -11.15 -3.79 -2.17
CA THR A 29 -10.82 -3.44 -0.78
C THR A 29 -10.03 -2.15 -0.70
N LEU A 30 -10.46 -1.22 0.15
CA LEU A 30 -9.72 0.00 0.48
C LEU A 30 -8.65 -0.32 1.54
N TYR A 31 -7.40 0.00 1.24
CA TYR A 31 -6.30 -0.07 2.19
C TYR A 31 -5.77 1.33 2.47
N THR A 32 -5.59 1.62 3.75
CA THR A 32 -4.91 2.83 4.23
C THR A 32 -3.53 2.44 4.75
N PHE A 33 -2.50 3.16 4.32
CA PHE A 33 -1.14 3.04 4.82
C PHE A 33 -0.75 4.34 5.50
N ILE A 34 -0.03 4.23 6.62
CA ILE A 34 0.45 5.36 7.39
C ILE A 34 1.96 5.34 7.44
N LYS A 35 2.56 6.52 7.44
CA LYS A 35 4.01 6.67 7.53
C LYS A 35 4.47 6.47 8.98
N SER A 36 5.48 5.63 9.16
CA SER A 36 6.12 5.35 10.45
C SER A 36 7.63 5.44 10.25
N GLY A 37 8.18 6.61 10.56
CA GLY A 37 9.57 6.96 10.22
C GLY A 37 9.79 6.96 8.71
N GLU A 38 10.75 6.14 8.26
CA GLU A 38 11.09 5.96 6.84
C GLU A 38 10.26 4.87 6.15
N THR A 39 9.37 4.20 6.89
CA THR A 39 8.61 3.06 6.38
C THR A 39 7.12 3.34 6.33
N TRP A 40 6.42 2.67 5.42
CA TRP A 40 4.97 2.67 5.36
C TRP A 40 4.41 1.40 5.98
N ILE A 41 3.40 1.54 6.83
CA ILE A 41 2.79 0.41 7.55
C ILE A 41 1.27 0.35 7.31
N ASN A 42 0.71 -0.84 7.50
CA ASN A 42 -0.74 -1.04 7.45
C ASN A 42 -1.42 -0.20 8.53
N ASN A 43 -2.46 0.54 8.18
CA ASN A 43 -3.28 1.22 9.18
C ASN A 43 -4.07 0.17 9.98
N PRO A 44 -4.08 0.24 11.33
CA PRO A 44 -4.83 -0.71 12.18
C PRO A 44 -6.34 -0.78 11.90
N SER A 45 -6.92 0.24 11.26
CA SER A 45 -8.33 0.28 10.86
C SER A 45 -8.65 -0.51 9.60
N ASN A 46 -7.65 -1.00 8.85
CA ASN A 46 -7.92 -1.86 7.70
C ASN A 46 -8.51 -3.20 8.15
N VAL A 47 -9.60 -3.62 7.52
CA VAL A 47 -10.30 -4.89 7.84
C VAL A 47 -9.38 -6.10 7.70
N MET A 48 -8.47 -6.05 6.72
CA MET A 48 -7.44 -7.07 6.51
C MET A 48 -6.05 -6.45 6.59
N GLU A 49 -5.12 -7.15 7.21
CA GLU A 49 -3.73 -6.74 7.27
C GLU A 49 -3.04 -7.06 5.93
N MET A 50 -2.45 -6.04 5.30
CA MET A 50 -1.56 -6.24 4.18
C MET A 50 -0.15 -6.60 4.68
N LYS A 51 0.46 -7.65 4.11
CA LYS A 51 1.83 -8.06 4.46
C LYS A 51 2.83 -6.93 4.14
N LYS A 52 3.79 -6.71 5.03
CA LYS A 52 4.80 -5.64 4.91
C LYS A 52 5.52 -5.62 3.56
N GLY A 53 5.89 -6.78 3.01
CA GLY A 53 6.56 -6.86 1.72
C GLY A 53 5.68 -6.39 0.55
N LEU A 54 4.38 -6.66 0.59
CA LEU A 54 3.44 -6.14 -0.41
C LEU A 54 3.24 -4.64 -0.26
N ILE A 55 3.19 -4.12 0.98
CA ILE A 55 3.13 -2.66 1.22
C ILE A 55 4.35 -1.97 0.59
N ALA A 56 5.55 -2.50 0.81
CA ALA A 56 6.77 -1.96 0.22
C ALA A 56 6.70 -1.96 -1.31
N ALA A 57 6.25 -3.05 -1.94
CA ALA A 57 6.07 -3.12 -3.39
C ALA A 57 5.05 -2.09 -3.91
N VAL A 58 3.96 -1.85 -3.18
CA VAL A 58 2.99 -0.81 -3.50
C VAL A 58 3.62 0.58 -3.40
N MET A 59 4.42 0.85 -2.37
CA MET A 59 5.09 2.15 -2.20
C MET A 59 6.09 2.44 -3.31
N VAL A 60 6.88 1.44 -3.73
CA VAL A 60 7.78 1.55 -4.89
C VAL A 60 6.99 1.86 -6.15
N ALA A 61 5.88 1.15 -6.40
CA ALA A 61 5.04 1.38 -7.56
C ALA A 61 4.38 2.78 -7.59
N ILE A 62 4.21 3.43 -6.43
CA ILE A 62 3.67 4.80 -6.30
C ILE A 62 4.78 5.88 -6.32
N GLY A 63 6.05 5.48 -6.21
CA GLY A 63 7.18 6.38 -6.14
C GLY A 63 7.30 7.09 -4.79
N GLU A 64 7.11 6.36 -3.70
CA GLU A 64 7.40 6.80 -2.32
C GLU A 64 8.74 6.30 -1.80
N ILE A 65 9.31 5.29 -2.46
CA ILE A 65 10.61 4.65 -2.18
C ILE A 65 11.28 4.36 -3.52
#